data_AF-A0A258LJN9-F1
#
_entry.id   AF-A0A258LJN9-F1
#
_cell.length_a   1.000
_cell.length_b   1.000
_cell.length_c   1.000
_cell.angle_alpha   90.00
_cell.angle_beta   90.00
_cell.angle_gamma   90.00
#
_symmetry.space_group_name_H-M   'P 1'
#
loop_
_entity.id
_entity.type
_entity.pdbx_description
1 polymer ?
#
loop_
_entity_poly.entity_id
_entity_poly.type
_entity_poly.pdbx_seq_one_letter_code
_entity_poly.pdbx_strand_id
1 'polypeptide(L)'
;MATDRDDPDFQPLHTSSPTDHVLTELQLYGHRPFQDEPDPRPLPDTQSIVGAVVDIFDAFVSTLTDTRLEPDLEELLWSAVNLFHRAAGRIERELDGNEQAQRRSQKEQNGSEVRSVELERLVAEGLTLIERRNALELFRDQAADRFEVHTGSAWRPRTGSMVNHRALTAAMIDSRDFLAARRRVDTELLVPAGPKI
;
A
#
# COMPACT_ATOMS: atom_id res chain seq x y z
N MET A 1 -23.39 -75.02 -15.17
CA MET A 1 -22.24 -74.11 -15.10
C MET A 1 -22.56 -72.88 -15.91
N ALA A 2 -22.96 -71.80 -15.25
CA ALA A 2 -23.12 -70.47 -15.82
C ALA A 2 -22.29 -69.54 -14.95
N THR A 3 -21.28 -68.91 -15.53
CA THR A 3 -20.35 -67.99 -14.86
C THR A 3 -21.02 -66.61 -14.80
N ASP A 4 -21.51 -66.24 -13.62
CA ASP A 4 -21.90 -64.88 -13.30
C ASP A 4 -20.62 -64.07 -13.05
N ARG A 5 -20.45 -62.98 -13.78
CA ARG A 5 -19.24 -62.16 -13.78
C ARG A 5 -19.59 -60.86 -13.09
N ASP A 6 -19.46 -60.84 -11.76
CA ASP A 6 -19.50 -59.62 -10.96
C ASP A 6 -18.34 -58.72 -11.41
N ASP A 7 -18.67 -57.55 -11.94
CA ASP A 7 -17.76 -56.48 -12.35
C ASP A 7 -17.54 -55.54 -11.14
N PRO A 8 -16.37 -55.54 -10.46
CA PRO A 8 -16.25 -54.85 -9.19
C PRO A 8 -15.39 -53.58 -9.33
N ASP A 9 -15.74 -52.62 -10.19
CA ASP A 9 -14.93 -51.39 -10.30
C ASP A 9 -15.73 -50.14 -10.74
N PHE A 10 -16.94 -49.93 -10.23
CA PHE A 10 -17.57 -48.60 -10.24
C PHE A 10 -17.30 -47.86 -8.93
N GLN A 11 -16.09 -47.35 -8.78
CA GLN A 11 -15.82 -46.30 -7.80
C GLN A 11 -16.41 -44.99 -8.34
N PRO A 12 -17.40 -44.37 -7.67
CA PRO A 12 -17.96 -43.11 -8.16
C PRO A 12 -16.85 -42.06 -8.21
N LEU A 13 -16.69 -41.43 -9.38
CA LEU A 13 -15.86 -40.23 -9.53
C LEU A 13 -16.32 -39.23 -8.47
N HIS A 14 -15.48 -38.99 -7.46
CA HIS A 14 -15.72 -37.95 -6.47
C HIS A 14 -15.63 -36.60 -7.19
N THR A 15 -16.75 -36.16 -7.79
CA THR A 15 -16.96 -34.77 -8.16
C THR A 15 -16.77 -33.97 -6.88
N SER A 16 -15.77 -33.08 -6.89
CA SER A 16 -15.38 -32.26 -5.74
C SER A 16 -16.63 -31.73 -5.04
N SER A 17 -16.75 -32.04 -3.75
CA SER A 17 -17.87 -31.54 -2.94
C SER A 17 -17.93 -30.01 -3.02
N PRO A 18 -19.11 -29.38 -2.91
CA PRO A 18 -19.21 -27.93 -2.75
C PRO A 18 -18.28 -27.40 -1.64
N THR A 19 -18.08 -28.20 -0.58
CA THR A 19 -17.12 -27.88 0.49
C THR A 19 -15.67 -27.92 0.02
N ASP A 20 -15.30 -28.87 -0.84
CA ASP A 20 -13.96 -28.94 -1.45
C ASP A 20 -13.72 -27.75 -2.36
N HIS A 21 -14.73 -27.31 -3.11
CA HIS A 21 -14.61 -26.15 -3.98
C HIS A 21 -14.44 -24.86 -3.18
N VAL A 22 -15.20 -24.69 -2.10
CA VAL A 22 -15.04 -23.56 -1.16
C VAL A 22 -13.68 -23.62 -0.45
N LEU A 23 -13.21 -24.79 -0.03
CA LEU A 23 -11.87 -24.97 0.55
C LEU A 23 -10.77 -24.63 -0.47
N THR A 24 -10.95 -25.02 -1.73
CA THR A 24 -10.01 -24.72 -2.82
C THR A 24 -10.00 -23.22 -3.12
N GLU A 25 -11.16 -22.57 -3.20
CA GLU A 25 -11.24 -21.12 -3.35
C GLU A 25 -10.69 -20.38 -2.13
N LEU A 26 -10.85 -20.88 -0.91
CA LEU A 26 -10.22 -20.32 0.29
C LEU A 26 -8.71 -20.60 0.36
N GLN A 27 -8.22 -21.65 -0.28
CA GLN A 27 -6.79 -21.88 -0.43
C GLN A 27 -6.17 -20.98 -1.50
N LEU A 28 -6.92 -20.71 -2.58
CA LEU A 28 -6.44 -19.94 -3.74
C LEU A 28 -6.65 -18.42 -3.56
N TYR A 29 -7.73 -18.02 -2.90
CA TYR A 29 -8.17 -16.64 -2.71
C TYR A 29 -8.44 -16.27 -1.25
N GLY A 30 -8.45 -17.23 -0.33
CA GLY A 30 -8.62 -16.94 1.08
C GLY A 30 -7.44 -16.13 1.59
N HIS A 31 -7.75 -14.93 2.04
CA HIS A 31 -6.82 -14.00 2.65
C HIS A 31 -6.13 -14.68 3.84
N ARG A 32 -4.85 -15.05 3.70
CA ARG A 32 -3.96 -15.44 4.80
C ARG A 32 -3.00 -14.29 5.11
N PRO A 33 -3.43 -13.27 5.85
CA PRO A 33 -2.49 -12.33 6.39
C PRO A 33 -1.60 -13.09 7.39
N PHE A 34 -0.28 -13.05 7.17
CA PHE A 34 0.77 -13.47 8.13
C PHE A 34 1.03 -14.98 8.32
N GLN A 35 1.36 -15.73 7.27
CA GLN A 35 2.28 -16.87 7.42
C GLN A 35 3.39 -16.81 6.37
N ASP A 36 4.50 -16.21 6.81
CA ASP A 36 5.89 -16.32 6.33
C ASP A 36 6.25 -15.91 4.89
N GLU A 37 5.29 -15.61 4.01
CA GLU A 37 5.57 -15.10 2.66
C GLU A 37 4.99 -13.70 2.41
N PRO A 38 5.72 -12.80 1.73
CA PRO A 38 5.19 -11.49 1.31
C PRO A 38 3.93 -11.65 0.45
N ASP A 39 2.91 -10.83 0.67
CA ASP A 39 1.71 -10.81 -0.18
C ASP A 39 2.10 -10.38 -1.60
N PRO A 40 1.95 -11.25 -2.61
CA PRO A 40 2.43 -10.96 -3.96
C PRO A 40 1.49 -10.03 -4.74
N ARG A 41 0.32 -9.70 -4.20
CA ARG A 41 -0.67 -8.88 -4.91
C ARG A 41 -0.17 -7.44 -5.05
N PRO A 42 -0.24 -6.87 -6.26
CA PRO A 42 0.21 -5.50 -6.47
C PRO A 42 -0.72 -4.51 -5.78
N LEU A 43 -0.17 -3.36 -5.37
CA LEU A 43 -0.97 -2.21 -5.03
C LEU A 43 -1.67 -1.64 -6.28
N PRO A 44 -2.82 -0.97 -6.13
CA PRO A 44 -3.44 -0.27 -7.23
C PRO A 44 -2.47 0.78 -7.80
N ASP A 45 -2.41 0.89 -9.12
CA ASP A 45 -1.59 1.89 -9.77
C ASP A 45 -2.14 3.31 -9.54
N THR A 46 -1.31 4.32 -9.77
CA THR A 46 -1.67 5.71 -9.49
C THR A 46 -2.89 6.18 -10.30
N GLN A 47 -3.05 5.75 -11.56
CA GLN A 47 -4.20 6.18 -12.37
C GLN A 47 -5.50 5.56 -11.86
N SER A 48 -5.47 4.29 -11.48
CA SER A 48 -6.60 3.62 -10.85
C SER A 48 -7.03 4.30 -9.54
N ILE A 49 -6.07 4.72 -8.71
CA ILE A 49 -6.35 5.48 -7.48
C ILE A 49 -7.01 6.82 -7.79
N VAL A 50 -6.46 7.59 -8.74
CA VAL A 50 -6.99 8.89 -9.15
C VAL A 50 -8.43 8.74 -9.67
N GLY A 51 -8.67 7.77 -10.56
CA GLY A 51 -10.00 7.50 -11.12
C GLY A 51 -11.01 7.13 -10.04
N ALA A 52 -10.65 6.21 -9.13
CA ALA A 52 -11.54 5.81 -8.05
C ALA A 52 -11.92 6.98 -7.13
N VAL A 53 -10.98 7.90 -6.84
CA VAL A 53 -11.26 9.09 -6.04
C VAL A 53 -12.20 10.04 -6.76
N VAL A 54 -12.01 10.24 -8.07
CA VAL A 54 -12.93 11.02 -8.92
C VAL A 54 -14.33 10.44 -8.85
N ASP A 55 -14.47 9.15 -9.09
CA ASP A 55 -15.78 8.47 -9.11
C ASP A 55 -16.52 8.61 -7.77
N ILE A 56 -15.80 8.49 -6.64
CA ILE A 56 -16.37 8.66 -5.30
C ILE A 56 -16.90 10.08 -5.09
N PHE A 57 -16.11 11.09 -5.45
CA PHE A 57 -16.48 12.50 -5.27
C PHE A 57 -17.61 12.91 -6.21
N ASP A 58 -17.52 12.51 -7.48
CA ASP A 58 -18.55 12.76 -8.48
C ASP A 58 -19.88 12.13 -8.06
N ALA A 59 -19.87 10.92 -7.51
CA ALA A 59 -21.07 10.27 -7.00
C ALA A 59 -21.72 11.06 -5.85
N PHE A 60 -20.94 11.60 -4.91
CA PHE A 60 -21.50 12.46 -3.85
C PHE A 60 -22.08 13.76 -4.40
N VAL A 61 -21.31 14.46 -5.24
CA VAL A 61 -21.70 15.75 -5.78
C VAL A 61 -22.94 15.61 -6.67
N SER A 62 -22.91 14.70 -7.65
CA SER A 62 -24.03 14.52 -8.60
C SER A 62 -25.33 14.09 -7.93
N THR A 63 -25.24 13.34 -6.82
CA THR A 63 -26.43 12.79 -6.15
C THR A 63 -27.05 13.77 -5.17
N LEU A 64 -26.25 14.68 -4.58
CA LEU A 64 -26.68 15.53 -3.46
C LEU A 64 -26.89 16.99 -3.87
N THR A 65 -26.23 17.49 -4.90
CA THR A 65 -26.47 18.84 -5.43
C THR A 65 -27.92 19.01 -5.88
N ASP A 66 -28.49 20.20 -5.63
CA ASP A 66 -29.90 20.54 -5.90
C ASP A 66 -30.92 19.66 -5.15
N THR A 67 -30.48 19.01 -4.07
CA THR A 67 -31.35 18.24 -3.18
C THR A 67 -31.41 18.87 -1.79
N ARG A 68 -32.33 18.38 -0.96
CA ARG A 68 -32.41 18.76 0.46
C ARG A 68 -31.19 18.33 1.29
N LEU A 69 -30.32 17.48 0.74
CA LEU A 69 -29.10 17.00 1.39
C LEU A 69 -27.86 17.79 0.96
N GLU A 70 -27.98 18.74 0.03
CA GLU A 70 -26.86 19.58 -0.38
C GLU A 70 -26.14 20.28 0.79
N PRO A 71 -26.83 20.78 1.85
CA PRO A 71 -26.15 21.37 3.01
C PRO A 71 -25.21 20.41 3.75
N ASP A 72 -25.39 19.09 3.60
CA ASP A 72 -24.55 18.07 4.23
C ASP A 72 -23.36 17.65 3.35
N LEU A 73 -23.33 18.08 2.07
CA LEU A 73 -22.34 17.64 1.08
C LEU A 73 -20.91 17.96 1.51
N GLU A 74 -20.64 19.18 1.99
CA GLU A 74 -19.29 19.59 2.40
C GLU A 74 -18.71 18.66 3.49
N GLU A 75 -19.51 18.32 4.51
CA GLU A 75 -19.08 17.46 5.60
C GLU A 75 -18.85 16.01 5.12
N LEU A 76 -19.65 15.53 4.17
CA LEU A 76 -19.47 14.22 3.54
C LEU A 76 -18.18 14.16 2.73
N LEU A 77 -17.91 15.18 1.90
CA LEU A 77 -16.65 15.30 1.16
C LEU A 77 -15.46 15.39 2.10
N TRP A 78 -15.55 16.19 3.17
CA TRP A 78 -14.51 16.28 4.19
C TRP A 78 -14.24 14.91 4.84
N SER A 79 -15.32 14.17 5.15
CA SER A 79 -15.25 12.83 5.73
C SER A 79 -14.64 11.80 4.79
N ALA A 80 -14.86 11.92 3.48
CA ALA A 80 -14.27 11.06 2.47
C ALA A 80 -12.73 11.19 2.44
N VAL A 81 -12.20 12.42 2.44
CA VAL A 81 -10.74 12.63 2.58
C VAL A 81 -10.22 12.06 3.90
N ASN A 82 -10.97 12.32 4.98
CA ASN A 82 -10.59 11.91 6.32
C ASN A 82 -10.58 10.38 6.50
N LEU A 83 -11.36 9.63 5.74
CA LEU A 83 -11.32 8.17 5.71
C LEU A 83 -9.91 7.66 5.36
N PHE A 84 -9.36 8.17 4.26
CA PHE A 84 -8.02 7.79 3.80
C PHE A 84 -6.93 8.30 4.74
N HIS A 85 -7.08 9.52 5.26
CA HIS A 85 -6.18 10.06 6.27
C HIS A 85 -6.08 9.16 7.52
N ARG A 86 -7.22 8.75 8.08
CA ARG A 86 -7.25 7.84 9.23
C ARG A 86 -6.71 6.45 8.90
N ALA A 87 -6.93 5.96 7.68
CA ALA A 87 -6.40 4.69 7.23
C ALA A 87 -4.87 4.71 7.17
N ALA A 88 -4.28 5.75 6.56
CA ALA A 88 -2.83 5.95 6.54
C ALA A 88 -2.26 6.02 7.98
N GLY A 89 -2.92 6.76 8.89
CA GLY A 89 -2.50 6.85 10.30
C GLY A 89 -2.66 5.55 11.11
N ARG A 90 -3.43 4.56 10.65
CA ARG A 90 -3.42 3.20 11.24
C ARG A 90 -2.17 2.44 10.80
N ILE A 91 -1.86 2.47 9.51
CA ILE A 91 -0.67 1.82 8.95
C ILE A 91 0.61 2.42 9.53
N GLU A 92 0.66 3.74 9.72
CA GLU A 92 1.82 4.39 10.35
C GLU A 92 2.09 3.86 11.77
N ARG A 93 1.04 3.64 12.58
CA ARG A 93 1.20 3.06 13.92
C ARG A 93 1.64 1.59 13.89
N GLU A 94 1.21 0.83 12.88
CA GLU A 94 1.72 -0.53 12.64
C GLU A 94 3.21 -0.48 12.27
N LEU A 95 3.60 0.46 11.40
CA LEU A 95 4.98 0.67 10.99
C LEU A 95 5.88 1.08 12.17
N ASP A 96 5.43 1.98 13.04
CA ASP A 96 6.14 2.35 14.28
C ASP A 96 6.44 1.12 15.17
N GLY A 97 5.49 0.20 15.26
CA GLY A 97 5.64 -1.06 15.99
C GLY A 97 6.65 -1.99 15.33
N ASN A 98 6.55 -2.14 14.00
CA ASN A 98 7.48 -2.94 13.21
C ASN A 98 8.92 -2.38 13.27
N GLU A 99 9.12 -1.06 13.19
CA GLU A 99 10.44 -0.43 13.34
C GLU A 99 11.06 -0.70 14.71
N GLN A 100 10.27 -0.63 15.78
CA GLN A 100 10.74 -0.98 17.12
C GLN A 100 11.14 -2.45 17.22
N ALA A 101 10.38 -3.35 16.58
CA ALA A 101 10.72 -4.77 16.49
C ALA A 101 12.02 -5.00 15.72
N GLN A 102 12.21 -4.34 14.57
CA GLN A 102 13.46 -4.38 13.79
C GLN A 102 14.66 -3.92 14.62
N ARG A 103 14.55 -2.76 15.30
CA ARG A 103 15.63 -2.22 16.17
C ARG A 103 15.98 -3.16 17.31
N ARG A 104 14.99 -3.84 17.90
CA ARG A 104 15.21 -4.84 18.95
C ARG A 104 15.89 -6.08 18.38
N SER A 105 15.38 -6.61 17.26
CA SER A 105 15.96 -7.76 16.58
C SER A 105 17.43 -7.52 16.20
N GLN A 106 17.77 -6.34 15.70
CA GLN A 106 19.16 -5.95 15.40
C GLN A 106 20.07 -5.94 16.64
N LYS A 107 19.58 -5.47 17.79
CA LYS A 107 20.35 -5.47 19.05
C LYS A 107 20.55 -6.87 19.64
N GLU A 108 19.58 -7.75 19.42
CA GLU A 108 19.59 -9.15 19.90
C GLU A 108 20.32 -10.11 18.95
N GLN A 109 20.90 -9.61 17.84
CA GLN A 109 21.62 -10.44 16.90
C GLN A 109 22.76 -11.18 17.58
N ASN A 110 22.78 -12.50 17.39
CA ASN A 110 23.79 -13.42 17.91
C ASN A 110 24.50 -14.20 16.79
N GLY A 111 24.29 -13.81 15.52
CA GLY A 111 24.85 -14.47 14.35
C GLY A 111 24.16 -15.78 13.95
N SER A 112 23.05 -16.15 14.59
CA SER A 112 22.27 -17.33 14.16
C SER A 112 21.45 -17.04 12.91
N GLU A 113 21.30 -18.07 12.07
CA GLU A 113 20.45 -18.02 10.87
C GLU A 113 18.99 -17.69 11.23
N VAL A 114 18.47 -18.30 12.30
CA VAL A 114 17.10 -18.04 12.77
C VAL A 114 16.87 -16.56 13.05
N ARG A 115 17.76 -15.90 13.79
CA ARG A 115 17.63 -14.46 14.08
C ARG A 115 17.83 -13.57 12.85
N SER A 116 18.59 -14.04 11.86
CA SER A 116 18.78 -13.34 10.60
C SER A 116 17.49 -13.38 9.76
N VAL A 117 16.89 -14.56 9.62
CA VAL A 117 15.62 -14.76 8.92
C VAL A 117 14.47 -14.01 9.61
N GLU A 118 14.42 -13.99 10.94
CA GLU A 118 13.44 -13.19 11.69
C GLU A 118 13.54 -11.69 11.38
N LEU A 119 14.77 -11.16 11.26
CA LEU A 119 15.00 -9.76 10.89
C LEU A 119 14.58 -9.50 9.43
N GLU A 120 14.92 -10.39 8.50
CA GLU A 120 14.51 -10.28 7.10
C GLU A 120 12.99 -10.25 6.95
N ARG A 121 12.27 -11.09 7.72
CA ARG A 121 10.81 -11.08 7.74
C ARG A 121 10.23 -9.75 8.23
N LEU A 122 10.79 -9.21 9.32
CA LEU A 122 10.38 -7.90 9.83
C LEU A 122 10.64 -6.77 8.82
N VAL A 123 11.75 -6.83 8.08
CA VAL A 123 12.08 -5.88 7.02
C VAL A 123 11.09 -5.98 5.86
N ALA A 124 10.76 -7.18 5.40
CA ALA A 124 9.78 -7.40 4.33
C ALA A 124 8.38 -6.90 4.72
N GLU A 125 7.96 -7.15 5.97
CA GLU A 125 6.72 -6.61 6.51
C GLU A 125 6.75 -5.07 6.57
N GLY A 126 7.86 -4.50 7.05
CA GLY A 126 8.05 -3.05 7.10
C GLY A 126 7.94 -2.39 5.71
N LEU A 127 8.53 -3.01 4.68
CA LEU A 127 8.40 -2.56 3.30
C LEU A 127 6.95 -2.56 2.83
N THR A 128 6.23 -3.65 3.09
CA THR A 128 4.80 -3.78 2.75
C THR A 128 3.96 -2.69 3.44
N LEU A 129 4.24 -2.39 4.72
CA LEU A 129 3.56 -1.32 5.46
C LEU A 129 3.84 0.06 4.86
N ILE A 130 5.09 0.34 4.48
CA ILE A 130 5.48 1.60 3.82
C ILE A 130 4.71 1.78 2.50
N GLU A 131 4.67 0.74 1.67
CA GLU A 131 3.98 0.80 0.37
C GLU A 131 2.47 1.03 0.56
N ARG A 132 1.84 0.30 1.49
CA ARG A 132 0.41 0.47 1.84
C ARG A 132 0.11 1.87 2.36
N ARG A 133 0.95 2.41 3.24
CA ARG A 133 0.82 3.79 3.74
C ARG A 133 0.90 4.78 2.59
N ASN A 134 1.93 4.66 1.73
CA ASN A 134 2.15 5.58 0.62
C ASN A 134 0.96 5.57 -0.37
N ALA A 135 0.35 4.41 -0.61
CA ALA A 135 -0.87 4.32 -1.42
C ALA A 135 -2.05 5.04 -0.76
N LEU A 136 -2.27 4.85 0.55
CA LEU A 136 -3.33 5.53 1.29
C LEU A 136 -3.11 7.05 1.41
N GLU A 137 -1.87 7.50 1.52
CA GLU A 137 -1.52 8.92 1.44
C GLU A 137 -1.85 9.49 0.05
N LEU A 138 -1.58 8.75 -1.03
CA LEU A 138 -1.97 9.16 -2.37
C LEU A 138 -3.50 9.29 -2.51
N PHE A 139 -4.27 8.32 -2.01
CA PHE A 139 -5.74 8.44 -1.96
C PHE A 139 -6.17 9.70 -1.22
N ARG A 140 -5.59 9.96 -0.04
CA ARG A 140 -5.89 11.14 0.77
C ARG A 140 -5.59 12.43 0.01
N ASP A 141 -4.44 12.52 -0.63
CA ASP A 141 -4.02 13.76 -1.31
C ASP A 141 -4.89 14.02 -2.54
N GLN A 142 -5.18 13.00 -3.34
CA GLN A 142 -6.11 13.12 -4.47
C GLN A 142 -7.52 13.51 -4.01
N ALA A 143 -7.99 12.96 -2.88
CA ALA A 143 -9.28 13.31 -2.31
C ALA A 143 -9.28 14.75 -1.78
N ALA A 144 -8.18 15.21 -1.18
CA ALA A 144 -8.02 16.58 -0.71
C ALA A 144 -8.05 17.58 -1.88
N ASP A 145 -7.40 17.26 -3.00
CA ASP A 145 -7.46 18.08 -4.22
C ASP A 145 -8.91 18.17 -4.73
N ARG A 146 -9.65 17.07 -4.74
CA ARG A 146 -11.07 17.07 -5.15
C ARG A 146 -11.96 17.84 -4.18
N PHE A 147 -11.71 17.73 -2.88
CA PHE A 147 -12.40 18.53 -1.87
C PHE A 147 -12.19 20.03 -2.13
N GLU A 148 -10.95 20.45 -2.41
CA GLU A 148 -10.65 21.86 -2.69
C GLU A 148 -11.34 22.34 -3.98
N VAL A 149 -11.34 21.52 -5.04
CA VAL A 149 -12.05 21.83 -6.28
C VAL A 149 -13.55 22.07 -6.07
N HIS A 150 -14.20 21.26 -5.23
CA HIS A 150 -15.66 21.39 -5.00
C HIS A 150 -16.05 22.44 -3.96
N THR A 151 -15.23 22.67 -2.94
CA THR A 151 -15.57 23.55 -1.81
C THR A 151 -14.88 24.91 -1.87
N GLY A 152 -13.84 25.06 -2.70
CA GLY A 152 -12.98 26.24 -2.77
C GLY A 152 -12.06 26.42 -1.55
N SER A 153 -12.09 25.49 -0.60
CA SER A 153 -11.28 25.54 0.63
C SER A 153 -10.36 24.33 0.71
N ALA A 154 -9.11 24.56 1.09
CA ALA A 154 -8.17 23.47 1.30
C ALA A 154 -8.64 22.54 2.44
N TRP A 155 -8.61 21.23 2.19
CA TRP A 155 -8.91 20.26 3.23
C TRP A 155 -7.88 20.30 4.37
N ARG A 156 -8.35 20.20 5.62
CA ARG A 156 -7.48 20.08 6.80
C ARG A 156 -8.02 19.05 7.79
N PRO A 157 -7.17 18.22 8.40
CA PRO A 157 -7.60 17.36 9.49
C PRO A 157 -7.97 18.21 10.70
N ARG A 158 -9.04 17.82 11.41
CA ARG A 158 -9.47 18.51 12.65
C ARG A 158 -8.49 18.29 13.80
N THR A 159 -7.74 17.19 13.76
CA THR A 159 -6.75 16.82 14.77
C THR A 159 -5.56 16.18 14.07
N GLY A 160 -4.35 16.47 14.55
CA GLY A 160 -3.12 15.86 14.03
C GLY A 160 -2.50 16.65 12.88
N SER A 161 -1.31 16.18 12.46
CA SER A 161 -0.58 16.76 11.34
C SER A 161 -0.88 15.99 10.05
N MET A 162 -0.83 16.69 8.92
CA MET A 162 -0.85 16.09 7.59
C MET A 162 0.59 15.92 7.11
N VAL A 163 1.19 14.76 7.39
CA VAL A 163 2.52 14.40 6.86
C VAL A 163 2.33 13.60 5.58
N ASN A 164 3.17 13.87 4.58
CA ASN A 164 3.26 13.12 3.34
C ASN A 164 4.67 12.53 3.24
N HIS A 165 4.79 11.25 3.58
CA HIS A 165 6.09 10.58 3.68
C HIS A 165 6.66 10.28 2.29
N ARG A 166 5.80 10.02 1.31
CA ARG A 166 6.21 9.82 -0.08
C ARG A 166 6.85 11.08 -0.65
N ALA A 167 6.20 12.24 -0.50
CA ALA A 167 6.73 13.51 -0.97
C ALA A 167 8.04 13.88 -0.28
N LEU A 168 8.13 13.66 1.05
CA LEU A 168 9.37 13.90 1.81
C LEU A 168 10.52 13.03 1.29
N THR A 169 10.25 11.74 1.02
CA THR A 169 11.27 10.82 0.51
C THR A 169 11.76 11.23 -0.88
N ALA A 170 10.85 11.59 -1.79
CA ALA A 170 11.22 12.09 -3.12
C ALA A 170 12.11 13.34 -3.03
N ALA A 171 11.71 14.33 -2.23
CA ALA A 171 12.47 15.57 -2.05
C ALA A 171 13.88 15.33 -1.46
N MET A 172 14.03 14.37 -0.54
CA MET A 172 15.34 14.00 0.02
C MET A 172 16.24 13.32 -1.02
N ILE A 173 15.68 12.44 -1.84
CA ILE A 173 16.42 11.77 -2.93
C ILE A 173 16.89 12.81 -3.94
N ASP A 174 15.99 13.68 -4.41
CA ASP A 174 16.31 14.74 -5.37
C ASP A 174 17.39 15.69 -4.82
N SER A 175 17.31 16.06 -3.54
CA SER A 175 18.32 16.88 -2.87
C SER A 175 19.70 16.21 -2.84
N ARG A 176 19.75 14.91 -2.51
CA ARG A 176 21.00 14.14 -2.51
C ARG A 176 21.59 14.05 -3.91
N ASP A 177 20.76 13.80 -4.91
CA ASP A 177 21.20 13.64 -6.30
C ASP A 177 21.68 14.98 -6.87
N PHE A 178 21.02 16.10 -6.53
CA PHE A 178 21.49 17.45 -6.83
C PHE A 178 22.87 17.73 -6.19
N LEU A 179 23.06 17.40 -4.92
CA LEU A 179 24.35 17.57 -4.23
C LEU A 179 25.45 16.70 -4.86
N ALA A 180 25.13 15.47 -5.26
CA ALA A 180 26.06 14.59 -5.96
C ALA A 180 26.44 15.14 -7.34
N ALA A 181 25.48 15.66 -8.10
CA ALA A 181 25.71 16.31 -9.38
C ALA A 181 26.61 17.55 -9.23
N ARG A 182 26.36 18.38 -8.22
CA ARG A 182 27.20 19.56 -7.94
C ARG A 182 28.64 19.17 -7.62
N ARG A 183 28.86 18.15 -6.79
CA ARG A 183 30.21 17.65 -6.47
C ARG A 183 30.93 17.14 -7.72
N ARG A 184 30.23 16.50 -8.66
CA ARG A 184 30.83 16.06 -9.93
C ARG A 184 31.30 17.26 -10.76
N VAL A 185 30.46 18.28 -10.90
CA VAL A 185 30.82 19.53 -11.62
C VAL A 185 32.02 20.22 -10.97
N ASP A 186 32.02 20.36 -9.64
CA ASP A 186 33.14 20.96 -8.90
C ASP A 186 34.44 20.14 -9.10
N THR A 187 34.33 18.81 -9.18
CA THR A 187 35.47 17.92 -9.43
C THR A 187 35.95 18.00 -10.88
N GLU A 188 35.05 18.10 -11.86
CA GLU A 188 35.38 18.24 -13.29
C GLU A 188 36.08 19.56 -13.60
N LEU A 189 35.71 20.65 -12.90
CA LEU A 189 36.41 21.95 -12.99
C LEU A 189 37.82 21.92 -12.39
N LEU A 190 38.10 20.98 -11.49
CA LEU A 190 39.41 20.76 -10.87
C LEU A 190 40.31 19.80 -11.68
N VAL A 191 39.82 19.24 -12.79
CA VAL A 191 40.66 18.48 -13.73
C VAL A 191 41.34 19.48 -14.68
N PRO A 192 42.66 19.72 -14.59
CA PRO A 192 43.33 20.58 -15.54
C PRO A 192 43.21 19.99 -16.94
N ALA A 193 42.95 20.84 -17.95
CA ALA A 193 42.95 20.41 -19.35
C ALA A 193 44.32 19.81 -19.68
N GLY A 194 44.39 18.47 -19.70
CA GLY A 194 45.60 17.75 -20.03
C GLY A 194 46.09 18.13 -21.44
N PRO A 195 47.42 18.23 -21.66
CA PRO A 195 47.94 18.62 -22.96
C PRO A 195 47.54 17.58 -24.00
N LYS A 196 46.90 18.04 -25.08
CA LYS A 196 46.78 17.25 -26.32
C LYS A 196 48.19 17.09 -26.88
N ILE A 197 48.73 15.88 -26.81
CA ILE A 197 49.91 15.47 -27.58
C ILE A 197 49.41 14.84 -28.89
#